data_AF-A0A9Y1ISK7-F1
#
_entry.id   AF-A0A9Y1ISK7-F1
#
_cell.length_a   1.000
_cell.length_b   1.000
_cell.length_c   1.000
_cell.angle_alpha   90.00
_cell.angle_beta   90.00
_cell.angle_gamma   90.00
#
_symmetry.space_group_name_H-M   'P 1'
#
loop_
_entity.id
_entity.type
_entity.pdbx_description
1 polymer ?
#
loop_
_entity_poly.entity_id
_entity_poly.type
_entity_poly.pdbx_seq_one_letter_code
_entity_poly.pdbx_strand_id
1 'polypeptide(L)'
;MLNLNYDEMFKISILALKINRSYPTISKNKLWLCTVIPLHGLFCFVFCLIFNSMLFHDIKNGNFTAACTSGIFSVLFFCVSFKYTVMLIKTKAITFAINKVKGDYASAKLLCPDEQDITSEYANRANWVTKIWLLTSFSVFSVFPLQVIVLSIYYYAIGDFQFVHMYQMTYPEALEMRKNETYAYLFLLCLQIY
;
A
#
# COMPACT_ATOMS: atom_id res chain seq x y z
N MET A 1 28.66 2.73 -23.19
CA MET A 1 28.02 4.06 -23.08
C MET A 1 27.10 4.04 -21.88
N LEU A 2 27.26 4.99 -20.95
CA LEU A 2 26.47 5.13 -19.74
C LEU A 2 24.98 5.34 -20.09
N ASN A 3 24.14 4.34 -19.83
CA ASN A 3 22.69 4.37 -20.10
C ASN A 3 21.90 4.58 -18.79
N LEU A 4 22.14 5.72 -18.15
CA LEU A 4 21.39 6.15 -16.97
C LEU A 4 20.20 7.01 -17.39
N ASN A 5 19.00 6.49 -17.15
CA ASN A 5 17.74 7.21 -17.32
C ASN A 5 16.86 6.97 -16.10
N TYR A 6 16.64 8.02 -15.31
CA TYR A 6 15.85 7.95 -14.09
C TYR A 6 14.42 7.43 -14.34
N ASP A 7 13.76 7.93 -15.39
CA ASP A 7 12.36 7.58 -15.66
C ASP A 7 12.22 6.10 -16.04
N GLU A 8 13.19 5.54 -16.78
CA GLU A 8 13.22 4.12 -17.10
C GLU A 8 13.59 3.25 -15.90
N MET A 9 14.60 3.65 -15.14
CA MET A 9 15.06 2.89 -13.97
C MET A 9 13.99 2.80 -12.89
N PHE A 10 13.29 3.90 -12.62
CA PHE A 10 12.29 3.99 -11.56
C PHE A 10 10.84 3.96 -12.08
N LYS A 11 10.62 3.51 -13.32
CA LYS A 11 9.29 3.52 -13.96
C LYS A 11 8.18 2.89 -13.12
N ILE A 12 8.49 1.80 -12.42
CA ILE A 12 7.50 1.09 -11.60
C ILE A 12 7.11 1.92 -10.37
N SER A 13 8.08 2.55 -9.72
CA SER A 13 7.80 3.46 -8.59
C SER A 13 7.03 4.70 -9.04
N ILE A 14 7.44 5.29 -10.18
CA ILE A 14 6.72 6.41 -10.79
C ILE A 14 5.28 6.01 -11.11
N LEU A 15 5.07 4.82 -11.68
CA LEU A 15 3.74 4.28 -11.99
C LEU A 15 2.91 4.10 -10.72
N ALA A 16 3.46 3.46 -9.68
CA ALA A 16 2.77 3.26 -8.41
C ALA A 16 2.34 4.60 -7.77
N LEU A 17 3.22 5.60 -7.77
CA LEU A 17 2.92 6.96 -7.29
C LEU A 17 1.89 7.68 -8.18
N LYS A 18 1.81 7.36 -9.48
CA LYS A 18 0.79 7.91 -10.38
C LYS A 18 -0.58 7.26 -10.16
N ILE A 19 -0.60 5.95 -9.93
CA ILE A 19 -1.81 5.17 -9.61
C ILE A 19 -2.44 5.68 -8.33
N ASN A 20 -1.66 5.83 -7.25
CA ASN A 20 -2.15 6.38 -5.98
C ASN A 20 -2.33 7.92 -5.99
N ARG A 21 -2.12 8.56 -7.15
CA ARG A 21 -2.26 10.01 -7.40
C ARG A 21 -1.36 10.90 -6.53
N SER A 22 -0.27 10.37 -5.96
CA SER A 22 0.69 11.13 -5.14
C SER A 22 1.92 11.64 -5.89
N TYR A 23 2.12 11.22 -7.14
CA TYR A 23 3.27 11.65 -7.94
C TYR A 23 3.28 13.18 -8.12
N PRO A 24 4.41 13.87 -7.92
CA PRO A 24 4.44 15.31 -7.74
C PRO A 24 4.04 16.14 -8.98
N THR A 25 4.07 15.56 -10.18
CA THR A 25 3.68 16.26 -11.40
C THR A 25 2.17 16.26 -11.67
N ILE A 26 1.38 15.53 -10.86
CA ILE A 26 -0.07 15.49 -11.01
C ILE A 26 -0.67 16.78 -10.46
N SER A 27 -1.52 17.43 -11.26
CA SER A 27 -2.21 18.65 -10.85
C SER A 27 -3.30 18.36 -9.81
N LYS A 28 -3.29 19.12 -8.71
CA LYS A 28 -4.25 18.98 -7.60
C LYS A 28 -5.48 19.83 -7.86
N ASN A 29 -6.23 19.47 -8.90
CA ASN A 29 -7.48 20.14 -9.27
C ASN A 29 -8.70 19.48 -8.59
N LYS A 30 -9.91 19.99 -8.88
CA LYS A 30 -11.16 19.43 -8.34
C LYS A 30 -11.35 17.96 -8.70
N LEU A 31 -10.96 17.55 -9.92
CA LEU A 31 -11.02 16.15 -10.35
C LEU A 31 -10.12 15.26 -9.49
N TRP A 32 -8.90 15.72 -9.17
CA TRP A 32 -8.00 15.02 -8.25
C TRP A 32 -8.65 14.82 -6.88
N LEU A 33 -9.26 15.88 -6.30
CA LEU A 33 -9.99 15.78 -5.04
C LEU A 33 -11.13 14.77 -5.10
N CYS A 34 -11.95 14.80 -6.16
CA CYS A 34 -13.03 13.84 -6.35
C CYS A 34 -12.55 12.39 -6.48
N THR A 35 -11.31 12.16 -6.93
CA THR A 35 -10.72 10.81 -6.98
C THR A 35 -10.08 10.38 -5.66
N VAL A 36 -9.41 11.29 -4.96
CA VAL A 36 -8.61 10.97 -3.77
C VAL A 36 -9.46 10.93 -2.50
N ILE A 37 -10.48 11.79 -2.37
CA ILE A 37 -11.34 11.82 -1.18
C ILE A 37 -12.10 10.50 -0.98
N PRO A 38 -12.80 9.93 -1.99
CA PRO A 38 -13.50 8.66 -1.80
C PRO A 38 -12.53 7.52 -1.47
N LEU A 39 -11.36 7.54 -2.09
CA LEU A 39 -10.33 6.53 -1.95
C LEU A 39 -9.73 6.49 -0.54
N HIS A 40 -9.31 7.66 -0.03
CA HIS A 40 -8.80 7.80 1.34
C HIS A 40 -9.92 7.73 2.38
N GLY A 41 -11.13 8.14 2.00
CA GLY A 41 -12.34 7.98 2.82
C GLY A 41 -12.63 6.50 3.07
N LEU A 42 -12.54 5.66 2.04
CA LEU A 42 -12.69 4.21 2.15
C LEU A 42 -11.61 3.61 3.06
N PHE A 43 -10.35 4.00 2.85
CA PHE A 43 -9.22 3.54 3.67
C PHE A 43 -9.37 3.95 5.15
N CYS A 44 -9.81 5.19 5.40
CA CYS A 44 -10.10 5.70 6.74
C CYS A 44 -11.29 4.97 7.37
N PHE A 45 -12.33 4.65 6.58
CA PHE A 45 -13.48 3.88 7.05
C PHE A 45 -13.07 2.47 7.51
N VAL A 46 -12.25 1.76 6.72
CA VAL A 46 -11.70 0.45 7.12
C VAL A 46 -10.87 0.56 8.40
N PHE A 47 -10.03 1.60 8.50
CA PHE A 47 -9.28 1.87 9.72
C PHE A 47 -10.20 2.06 10.94
N CYS A 48 -11.28 2.83 10.81
CA CYS A 48 -12.26 3.01 11.88
C CYS A 48 -12.90 1.69 12.31
N LEU A 49 -13.20 0.77 11.38
CA LEU A 49 -13.73 -0.56 11.71
C LEU A 49 -12.71 -1.41 12.49
N ILE A 50 -11.46 -1.45 12.03
CA ILE A 50 -10.37 -2.17 12.72
C ILE A 50 -10.15 -1.60 14.12
N PHE A 51 -10.09 -0.28 14.22
CA PHE A 51 -9.88 0.42 15.49
C PHE A 51 -11.05 0.21 16.46
N ASN A 52 -12.28 0.18 15.94
CA ASN A 52 -13.47 -0.14 16.72
C ASN A 52 -13.44 -1.58 17.23
N SER A 53 -13.14 -2.57 16.37
CA SER A 53 -12.94 -3.97 16.75
C SER A 53 -11.92 -4.09 17.88
N MET A 54 -10.77 -3.45 17.73
CA MET A 54 -9.67 -3.50 18.70
C MET A 54 -10.10 -2.97 20.08
N LEU A 55 -10.63 -1.75 20.14
CA LEU A 55 -10.92 -1.07 21.40
C LEU A 55 -12.17 -1.62 22.11
N PHE A 56 -13.21 -1.95 21.35
CA PHE A 56 -14.52 -2.28 21.92
C PHE A 56 -14.76 -3.78 22.03
N HIS A 57 -14.01 -4.62 21.32
CA HIS A 57 -14.18 -6.07 21.33
C HIS A 57 -12.91 -6.78 21.79
N ASP A 58 -11.81 -6.65 21.05
CA ASP A 58 -10.62 -7.49 21.27
C ASP A 58 -10.00 -7.25 22.66
N ILE A 59 -9.78 -5.98 23.03
CA ILE A 59 -9.23 -5.63 24.36
C ILE A 59 -10.19 -6.00 25.49
N LYS A 60 -11.49 -5.75 25.32
CA LYS A 60 -12.49 -6.03 26.36
C LYS A 60 -12.66 -7.52 26.64
N ASN A 61 -12.53 -8.34 25.59
CA ASN A 61 -12.66 -9.79 25.68
C ASN A 61 -11.33 -10.49 26.02
N GLY A 62 -10.25 -9.74 26.26
CA GLY A 62 -8.93 -10.30 26.55
C GLY A 62 -8.26 -10.99 25.36
N ASN A 63 -8.73 -10.75 24.13
CA ASN A 63 -8.15 -11.32 22.91
C ASN A 63 -6.96 -10.48 22.44
N PHE A 64 -5.84 -10.61 23.16
CA PHE A 64 -4.63 -9.83 22.89
C PHE A 64 -4.06 -10.05 21.49
N THR A 65 -4.12 -11.27 20.95
CA THR A 65 -3.60 -11.57 19.60
C THR A 65 -4.35 -10.80 18.52
N ALA A 66 -5.69 -10.76 18.60
CA ALA A 66 -6.50 -9.96 17.67
C ALA A 66 -6.25 -8.46 17.87
N ALA A 67 -6.19 -7.99 19.12
CA ALA A 67 -5.90 -6.60 19.43
C ALA A 67 -4.54 -6.14 18.86
N CYS A 68 -3.49 -6.95 19.02
CA CYS A 68 -2.17 -6.67 18.46
C CYS A 68 -2.18 -6.63 16.93
N THR A 69 -2.89 -7.56 16.29
CA THR A 69 -3.03 -7.60 14.82
C THR A 69 -3.72 -6.34 14.30
N SER A 70 -4.85 -5.96 14.90
CA SER A 70 -5.56 -4.70 14.61
C SER A 70 -4.70 -3.46 14.89
N GLY A 71 -3.87 -3.51 15.95
CA GLY A 71 -2.89 -2.48 16.27
C GLY A 71 -1.82 -2.29 15.19
N ILE A 72 -1.30 -3.38 14.61
CA ILE A 72 -0.34 -3.32 13.49
C ILE A 72 -0.96 -2.62 12.29
N PHE A 73 -2.20 -2.96 11.93
CA PHE A 73 -2.92 -2.28 10.83
C PHE A 73 -3.19 -0.80 11.14
N SER A 74 -3.46 -0.47 12.40
CA SER A 74 -3.61 0.91 12.84
C SER A 74 -2.33 1.73 12.66
N VAL A 75 -1.17 1.18 13.05
CA VAL A 75 0.14 1.81 12.81
C VAL A 75 0.41 1.97 11.33
N LEU A 76 0.12 0.93 10.52
CA LEU A 76 0.28 0.96 9.07
C LEU A 76 -0.53 2.12 8.45
N PHE A 77 -1.80 2.29 8.86
CA PHE A 77 -2.66 3.37 8.43
C PHE A 77 -2.03 4.75 8.68
N PHE A 78 -1.51 4.99 9.89
CA PHE A 78 -0.85 6.25 10.22
C PHE A 78 0.44 6.46 9.41
N CYS A 79 1.27 5.44 9.26
CA CYS A 79 2.50 5.52 8.46
C CYS A 79 2.21 5.84 7.00
N VAL A 80 1.22 5.18 6.38
CA VAL A 80 0.83 5.41 4.98
C VAL A 80 0.24 6.80 4.82
N SER A 81 -0.68 7.20 5.70
CA SER A 81 -1.32 8.52 5.67
C SER A 81 -0.30 9.65 5.84
N PHE A 82 0.65 9.48 6.76
CA PHE A 82 1.75 10.43 6.95
C PHE A 82 2.63 10.55 5.70
N LYS A 83 3.09 9.42 5.15
CA LYS A 83 3.91 9.42 3.91
C LYS A 83 3.16 10.08 2.76
N TYR A 84 1.89 9.75 2.58
CA TYR A 84 1.04 10.35 1.55
C TYR A 84 0.95 11.88 1.73
N THR A 85 0.71 12.32 2.96
CA THR A 85 0.61 13.75 3.31
C THR A 85 1.93 14.48 3.01
N VAL A 86 3.06 13.89 3.37
CA VAL A 86 4.39 14.44 3.05
C VAL A 86 4.58 14.58 1.54
N MET A 87 4.19 13.59 0.74
CA MET A 87 4.25 13.66 -0.72
C MET A 87 3.43 14.82 -1.29
N LEU A 88 2.26 15.09 -0.72
CA LEU A 88 1.39 16.19 -1.14
C LEU A 88 1.90 17.57 -0.74
N ILE A 89 2.40 17.72 0.49
CA ILE A 89 2.88 19.00 1.01
C ILE A 89 4.25 19.35 0.40
N LYS A 90 5.16 18.38 0.33
CA LYS A 90 6.55 18.58 -0.11
C LYS A 90 6.77 18.32 -1.60
N THR A 91 5.71 18.38 -2.41
CA THR A 91 5.75 18.18 -3.86
C THR A 91 6.89 18.95 -4.55
N LYS A 92 7.09 20.24 -4.25
CA LYS A 92 8.17 21.04 -4.85
C LYS A 92 9.57 20.49 -4.51
N ALA A 93 9.79 20.13 -3.25
CA ALA A 93 11.07 19.58 -2.80
C ALA A 93 11.36 18.21 -3.40
N ILE A 94 10.33 17.36 -3.53
CA ILE A 94 10.44 16.05 -4.17
C ILE A 94 10.73 16.20 -5.66
N THR A 95 10.02 17.09 -6.37
CA THR A 95 10.33 17.39 -7.78
C THR A 95 11.76 17.89 -7.95
N PHE A 96 12.21 18.77 -7.06
CA PHE A 96 13.59 19.25 -7.06
C PHE A 96 14.59 18.11 -6.88
N ALA A 97 14.37 17.22 -5.91
CA ALA A 97 15.24 16.06 -5.69
C ALA A 97 15.28 15.12 -6.91
N ILE A 98 14.13 14.82 -7.52
CA ILE A 98 14.05 14.01 -8.75
C ILE A 98 14.83 14.67 -9.89
N ASN A 99 14.61 15.97 -10.10
CA ASN A 99 15.29 16.70 -11.17
C ASN A 99 16.80 16.82 -10.93
N LYS A 100 17.24 16.89 -9.67
CA LYS A 100 18.65 16.86 -9.31
C LYS A 100 19.29 15.53 -9.72
N VAL A 101 18.68 14.40 -9.37
CA VAL A 101 19.18 13.07 -9.79
C VAL A 101 19.20 12.93 -11.31
N LYS A 102 18.19 13.44 -12.01
CA LYS A 102 18.18 13.48 -13.49
C LYS A 102 19.33 14.31 -14.06
N GLY A 103 19.62 15.45 -13.45
CA GLY A 103 20.76 16.29 -13.80
C GLY A 103 22.08 15.58 -13.54
N ASP A 104 22.24 14.94 -12.38
CA ASP A 104 23.43 14.17 -12.02
C ASP A 104 23.68 13.04 -13.02
N TYR A 105 22.63 12.32 -13.46
CA TYR A 105 22.75 11.30 -14.51
C TYR A 105 23.15 11.86 -15.88
N ALA A 106 22.68 13.06 -16.23
CA ALA A 106 23.06 13.72 -17.48
C ALA A 106 24.52 14.18 -17.45
N SER A 107 24.95 14.76 -16.33
CA SER A 107 26.33 15.21 -16.10
C SER A 107 27.31 14.04 -16.00
N ALA A 108 26.87 12.89 -15.46
CA ALA A 108 27.71 11.70 -15.34
C ALA A 108 28.30 11.25 -16.69
N LYS A 109 27.61 11.51 -17.82
CA LYS A 109 28.10 11.17 -19.17
C LYS A 109 29.38 11.91 -19.56
N LEU A 110 29.71 13.00 -18.87
CA LEU A 110 30.90 13.83 -19.12
C LEU A 110 32.07 13.47 -18.18
N LEU A 111 31.85 12.60 -17.20
CA LEU A 111 32.88 12.19 -16.24
C LEU A 111 33.86 11.19 -16.86
N CYS A 112 34.98 10.93 -16.19
CA CYS A 112 35.90 9.88 -16.61
C CYS A 112 35.26 8.49 -16.45
N PRO A 113 35.76 7.45 -17.15
CA PRO A 113 35.17 6.11 -17.10
C PRO A 113 34.98 5.55 -15.68
N ASP A 114 35.96 5.74 -14.80
CA ASP A 114 35.90 5.22 -13.42
C ASP A 114 34.74 5.86 -12.62
N GLU A 115 34.54 7.17 -12.76
CA GLU A 115 33.43 7.89 -12.10
C GLU A 115 32.07 7.56 -12.71
N GLN A 116 32.02 7.29 -14.01
CA GLN A 116 30.83 6.79 -14.69
C GLN A 116 30.39 5.44 -14.14
N ASP A 117 31.35 4.53 -13.94
CA ASP A 117 31.10 3.20 -13.42
C ASP A 117 30.59 3.26 -11.98
N ILE A 118 31.19 4.09 -11.12
CA ILE A 118 30.71 4.34 -9.76
C ILE A 118 29.26 4.84 -9.78
N THR A 119 28.97 5.85 -10.60
CA THR A 119 27.62 6.43 -10.68
C THR A 119 26.59 5.39 -11.13
N SER A 120 26.97 4.57 -12.12
CA SER A 120 26.15 3.48 -12.64
C SER A 120 25.87 2.42 -11.56
N GLU A 121 26.89 2.04 -10.78
CA GLU A 121 26.75 1.08 -9.70
C GLU A 121 25.73 1.53 -8.64
N TYR A 122 25.86 2.77 -8.16
CA TYR A 122 24.93 3.33 -7.17
C TYR A 122 23.50 3.44 -7.72
N ALA A 123 23.34 3.88 -8.97
CA ALA A 123 22.04 3.97 -9.62
C ALA A 123 21.37 2.58 -9.74
N ASN A 124 22.14 1.57 -10.15
CA ASN A 124 21.66 0.19 -10.27
C ASN A 124 21.31 -0.41 -8.91
N ARG A 125 22.11 -0.13 -7.88
CA ARG A 125 21.82 -0.55 -6.50
C ARG A 125 20.53 0.08 -5.98
N ALA A 126 20.31 1.38 -6.21
CA ALA A 126 19.08 2.05 -5.82
C ALA A 126 17.83 1.47 -6.52
N ASN A 127 17.94 1.18 -7.83
CA ASN A 127 16.89 0.49 -8.58
C ASN A 127 16.61 -0.92 -8.03
N TRP A 128 17.67 -1.68 -7.73
CA TRP A 128 17.54 -3.02 -7.16
C TRP A 128 16.84 -3.02 -5.80
N VAL A 129 17.22 -2.10 -4.89
CA VAL A 129 16.55 -1.94 -3.59
C VAL A 129 15.06 -1.64 -3.77
N THR A 130 14.72 -0.80 -4.76
CA THR A 130 13.32 -0.47 -5.07
C THR A 130 12.53 -1.69 -5.55
N LYS A 131 13.14 -2.56 -6.38
CA LYS A 131 12.52 -3.80 -6.85
C LYS A 131 12.31 -4.79 -5.70
N ILE A 132 13.28 -4.92 -4.79
CA ILE A 132 13.12 -5.74 -3.58
C ILE A 132 11.97 -5.22 -2.75
N TRP A 133 11.91 -3.91 -2.50
CA TRP A 133 10.84 -3.32 -1.72
C TRP A 133 9.46 -3.60 -2.31
N LEU A 134 9.35 -3.54 -3.64
CA LEU A 134 8.12 -3.89 -4.35
C LEU A 134 7.76 -5.37 -4.17
N LEU A 135 8.74 -6.27 -4.37
CA LEU A 135 8.53 -7.71 -4.21
C LEU A 135 8.10 -8.04 -2.78
N THR A 136 8.79 -7.53 -1.77
CA THR A 136 8.45 -7.77 -0.36
C THR A 136 7.06 -7.23 -0.01
N SER A 137 6.71 -6.05 -0.54
CA SER A 137 5.37 -5.48 -0.34
C SER A 137 4.30 -6.41 -0.93
N PHE A 138 4.47 -6.84 -2.19
CA PHE A 138 3.51 -7.73 -2.84
C PHE A 138 3.42 -9.09 -2.13
N SER A 139 4.55 -9.66 -1.71
CA SER A 139 4.57 -10.92 -0.96
C SER A 139 3.81 -10.82 0.35
N VAL A 140 4.02 -9.76 1.14
CA VAL A 140 3.32 -9.59 2.43
C VAL A 140 1.83 -9.37 2.24
N PHE A 141 1.43 -8.49 1.31
CA PHE A 141 0.01 -8.21 1.09
C PHE A 141 -0.74 -9.37 0.44
N SER A 142 -0.07 -10.23 -0.34
CA SER A 142 -0.72 -11.38 -0.97
C SER A 142 -1.04 -12.53 0.01
N VAL A 143 -0.42 -12.56 1.20
CA VAL A 143 -0.73 -13.59 2.22
C VAL A 143 -2.21 -13.56 2.62
N PHE A 144 -2.80 -12.37 2.79
CA PHE A 144 -4.19 -12.22 3.22
C PHE A 144 -5.22 -12.76 2.20
N PRO A 145 -5.21 -12.36 0.92
CA PRO A 145 -6.11 -12.95 -0.07
C PRO A 145 -5.82 -14.43 -0.33
N LEU A 146 -4.55 -14.85 -0.31
CA LEU A 146 -4.20 -16.27 -0.46
C LEU A 146 -4.76 -17.11 0.70
N GLN A 147 -4.69 -16.61 1.94
CA GLN A 147 -5.28 -17.27 3.11
C GLN A 147 -6.79 -17.47 2.92
N VAL A 148 -7.52 -16.45 2.46
CA VAL A 148 -8.96 -16.54 2.19
C VAL A 148 -9.25 -17.62 1.15
N ILE A 149 -8.52 -17.62 0.02
CA ILE A 149 -8.71 -18.59 -1.06
C ILE A 149 -8.43 -20.01 -0.58
N VAL A 150 -7.28 -20.23 0.06
CA VAL A 150 -6.85 -21.56 0.53
C VAL A 150 -7.82 -22.12 1.56
N LEU A 151 -8.19 -21.33 2.57
CA LEU A 151 -9.13 -21.77 3.60
C LEU A 151 -10.54 -22.01 3.05
N SER A 152 -10.99 -21.18 2.10
CA SER A 152 -12.31 -21.40 1.45
C SER A 152 -12.34 -22.72 0.68
N ILE A 153 -11.27 -23.05 -0.05
CA ILE A 153 -11.13 -24.34 -0.76
C ILE A 153 -11.10 -25.50 0.24
N TYR A 154 -10.35 -25.35 1.34
CA TYR A 154 -10.26 -26.35 2.40
C TYR A 154 -11.63 -26.67 3.02
N TYR A 155 -12.36 -25.64 3.45
CA TYR A 155 -13.70 -25.79 4.04
C TYR A 155 -14.72 -26.40 3.06
N TYR A 156 -14.63 -26.03 1.79
CA TYR A 156 -15.41 -26.67 0.74
C TYR A 156 -15.08 -28.17 0.59
N ALA A 157 -13.80 -28.54 0.63
CA ALA A 157 -13.35 -29.92 0.45
C ALA A 157 -13.78 -30.86 1.59
N ILE A 158 -13.86 -30.36 2.82
CA ILE A 158 -14.32 -31.15 3.98
C ILE A 158 -15.85 -31.15 4.15
N GLY A 159 -16.59 -30.47 3.26
CA GLY A 159 -18.05 -30.41 3.28
C GLY A 159 -18.65 -29.43 4.29
N ASP A 160 -17.83 -28.56 4.90
CA ASP A 160 -18.23 -27.53 5.86
C ASP A 160 -17.96 -26.15 5.28
N PHE A 161 -18.70 -25.77 4.24
CA PHE A 161 -18.47 -24.51 3.54
C PHE A 161 -18.75 -23.32 4.46
N GLN A 162 -17.73 -22.47 4.65
CA GLN A 162 -17.81 -21.26 5.44
C GLN A 162 -17.19 -20.09 4.70
N PHE A 163 -17.77 -18.90 4.90
CA PHE A 163 -17.21 -17.65 4.38
C PHE A 163 -15.98 -17.26 5.21
N VAL A 164 -14.80 -17.32 4.61
CA VAL A 164 -13.54 -16.97 5.27
C VAL A 164 -13.25 -15.48 5.09
N HIS A 165 -13.34 -14.71 6.17
CA HIS A 165 -13.03 -13.28 6.15
C HIS A 165 -11.52 -13.02 6.12
N MET A 166 -11.10 -12.01 5.34
CA MET A 166 -9.68 -11.65 5.17
C MET A 166 -9.05 -11.14 6.47
N TYR A 167 -9.79 -10.27 7.16
CA TYR A 167 -9.42 -9.79 8.49
C TYR A 167 -10.45 -10.28 9.50
N GLN A 168 -9.96 -10.92 10.56
CA GLN A 168 -10.77 -11.37 11.68
C GLN A 168 -11.03 -10.19 12.61
N MET A 169 -12.03 -9.37 12.27
CA MET A 169 -12.47 -8.22 13.07
C MET A 169 -13.96 -8.35 13.42
N THR A 170 -14.36 -7.76 14.54
CA THR A 170 -15.77 -7.61 14.91
C THR A 170 -16.31 -6.31 14.34
N TYR A 171 -17.38 -6.41 13.56
CA TYR A 171 -18.04 -5.23 12.97
C TYR A 171 -19.11 -4.66 13.91
N PRO A 172 -19.58 -3.43 13.65
CA PRO A 172 -20.81 -2.93 14.25
C PRO A 172 -21.98 -3.90 14.03
N GLU A 173 -22.90 -3.99 14.99
CA GLU A 173 -23.97 -5.00 15.07
C GLU A 173 -24.72 -5.23 13.74
N ALA A 174 -25.09 -4.15 13.04
CA ALA A 174 -25.81 -4.23 11.77
C ALA A 174 -25.05 -5.00 10.67
N LEU A 175 -23.72 -4.90 10.64
CA LEU A 175 -22.86 -5.62 9.70
C LEU A 175 -22.49 -7.00 10.25
N GLU A 176 -22.22 -7.11 11.54
CA GLU A 176 -21.79 -8.34 12.19
C GLU A 176 -22.82 -9.47 12.04
N MET A 177 -24.11 -9.15 12.21
CA MET A 177 -25.20 -10.12 12.05
C MET A 177 -25.32 -10.67 10.61
N ARG A 178 -24.91 -9.88 9.62
CA ARG A 178 -25.07 -10.19 8.20
C ARG A 178 -23.77 -10.63 7.54
N LYS A 179 -22.63 -10.59 8.22
CA LYS A 179 -21.31 -10.77 7.59
C LYS A 179 -21.13 -12.10 6.85
N ASN A 180 -21.90 -13.12 7.21
CA ASN A 180 -21.89 -14.44 6.57
C ASN A 180 -22.98 -14.61 5.51
N GLU A 181 -23.78 -13.58 5.22
CA GLU A 181 -24.64 -13.54 4.05
C GLU A 181 -23.79 -13.26 2.81
N THR A 182 -24.07 -13.93 1.69
CA THR A 182 -23.25 -13.83 0.46
C THR A 182 -23.00 -12.39 0.01
N TYR A 183 -24.02 -11.53 0.01
CA TYR A 183 -23.89 -10.15 -0.43
C TYR A 183 -23.04 -9.30 0.51
N ALA A 184 -23.22 -9.47 1.83
CA ALA A 184 -22.44 -8.76 2.83
C ALA A 184 -20.98 -9.24 2.82
N TYR A 185 -20.75 -10.55 2.68
CA TYR A 185 -19.41 -11.11 2.53
C TYR A 185 -18.69 -10.54 1.31
N LEU A 186 -19.32 -10.54 0.13
CA LEU A 186 -18.71 -9.98 -1.09
C LEU A 186 -18.44 -8.48 -0.96
N PHE A 187 -19.34 -7.74 -0.31
CA PHE A 187 -19.13 -6.33 -0.02
C PHE A 187 -17.92 -6.11 0.91
N LEU A 188 -17.81 -6.88 1.99
CA LEU A 188 -16.68 -6.81 2.93
C LEU A 188 -15.37 -7.22 2.26
N LEU A 189 -15.38 -8.25 1.42
CA LEU A 189 -14.21 -8.68 0.67
C LEU A 189 -13.71 -7.58 -0.28
N CYS A 190 -14.62 -6.95 -1.03
CA CYS A 190 -14.29 -5.81 -1.88
C CYS A 190 -13.74 -4.62 -1.09
N LEU A 191 -14.29 -4.37 0.11
CA LEU A 191 -13.85 -3.30 1.00
C LEU A 191 -12.43 -3.56 1.55
N GLN A 192 -12.08 -4.82 1.83
CA GLN A 192 -10.82 -5.21 2.48
C GLN A 192 -9.65 -5.43 1.51
N ILE A 193 -9.93 -5.67 0.23
CA ILE A 193 -8.92 -5.80 -0.83
C ILE A 193 -8.25 -4.44 -1.16
N TYR A 194 -8.93 -3.34 -0.82
CA TYR A 194 -8.47 -1.97 -1.06
C TYR A 194 -7.48 -1.49 0.02
#